data_AF-A0A9F2R1L0-F1
#
_entry.id   AF-A0A9F2R1L0-F1
#
_cell.length_a   1.000
_cell.length_b   1.000
_cell.length_c   1.000
_cell.angle_alpha   90.00
_cell.angle_beta   90.00
_cell.angle_gamma   90.00
#
_symmetry.space_group_name_H-M   'P 1'
#
loop_
_entity.id
_entity.type
_entity.pdbx_description
1 polymer ?
#
loop_
_entity_poly.entity_id
_entity_poly.type
_entity_poly.pdbx_seq_one_letter_code
_entity_poly.pdbx_strand_id
1 'polypeptide(L)'
;DSERANSLTETVAAKKNNNMYLTLPDAHDNDSGSQRASSIAASRLEQAMSEITMQSTASKQGPMQLWTTLEQIWLQAAEVFMEQQHLKEASFCIQEAASLFPTSHAVLYMRGRLAEMNGSLEEAKQLYDEALTVNPSGVEIMNCLGLVLNKLGRRNLAQKVLQDAVQVQSTSHKAWNSLGEVLHVQGKNEAAVECFLTALDLESSSPVIPFTVIPREL
;
A
#
# COMPACT_ATOMS: atom_id res chain seq x y z
N ASP A 1 -46.84 28.87 50.53
CA ASP A 1 -47.90 28.12 49.84
C ASP A 1 -47.59 28.09 48.35
N SER A 2 -47.07 26.95 47.87
CA SER A 2 -47.87 25.81 47.34
C SER A 2 -48.34 26.16 45.91
N GLU A 3 -47.61 25.72 44.89
CA GLU A 3 -47.75 24.45 44.15
C GLU A 3 -48.57 24.58 42.86
N ARG A 4 -47.94 24.15 41.76
CA ARG A 4 -48.46 23.30 40.66
C ARG A 4 -49.86 23.54 40.06
N ALA A 5 -49.90 23.76 38.74
CA ALA A 5 -50.62 22.97 37.71
C ALA A 5 -50.48 23.73 36.36
N ASN A 6 -49.84 23.25 35.28
CA ASN A 6 -50.14 22.13 34.35
C ASN A 6 -51.53 22.14 33.68
N SER A 7 -51.60 22.59 32.41
CA SER A 7 -52.36 22.01 31.26
C SER A 7 -52.29 22.98 30.04
N LEU A 8 -51.76 22.58 28.87
CA LEU A 8 -52.44 21.95 27.71
C LEU A 8 -53.59 22.85 27.18
N THR A 9 -53.66 23.35 25.94
CA THR A 9 -53.52 22.70 24.62
C THR A 9 -53.43 23.73 23.45
N GLU A 10 -52.72 23.33 22.38
CA GLU A 10 -53.02 23.44 20.92
C GLU A 10 -53.61 24.75 20.30
N THR A 11 -53.06 25.35 19.23
CA THR A 11 -53.05 24.79 17.87
C THR A 11 -52.18 25.62 16.88
N VAL A 12 -51.28 24.92 16.19
CA VAL A 12 -51.03 24.85 14.72
C VAL A 12 -50.84 26.15 13.88
N ALA A 13 -49.61 26.30 13.35
CA ALA A 13 -49.40 26.50 11.90
C ALA A 13 -48.00 26.00 11.49
N ALA A 14 -47.99 25.02 10.58
CA ALA A 14 -46.83 24.27 10.13
C ALA A 14 -45.94 25.05 9.15
N LYS A 15 -44.61 24.85 9.24
CA LYS A 15 -43.74 24.81 8.05
C LYS A 15 -42.57 23.85 8.26
N LYS A 16 -42.62 22.84 7.39
CA LYS A 16 -41.82 21.62 7.21
C LYS A 16 -40.29 21.81 7.26
N ASN A 17 -39.67 21.00 8.12
CA ASN A 17 -38.44 20.19 7.97
C ASN A 17 -37.26 20.71 7.14
N ASN A 18 -36.11 20.85 7.83
CA ASN A 18 -34.84 20.24 7.44
C ASN A 18 -33.93 20.08 8.67
N ASN A 19 -34.26 19.11 9.53
CA ASN A 19 -33.36 18.67 10.61
C ASN A 19 -32.54 17.49 10.13
N MET A 20 -31.27 17.71 9.82
CA MET A 20 -30.28 16.66 9.64
C MET A 20 -29.84 16.20 11.04
N TYR A 21 -30.63 15.31 11.65
CA TYR A 21 -30.32 14.74 12.96
C TYR A 21 -29.17 13.75 12.80
N LEU A 22 -27.99 14.11 13.29
CA LEU A 22 -26.85 13.21 13.41
C LEU A 22 -27.08 12.31 14.64
N THR A 23 -27.79 11.20 14.48
CA THR A 23 -27.89 10.19 15.54
C THR A 23 -26.63 9.32 15.53
N LEU A 24 -25.72 9.56 16.47
CA LEU A 24 -24.65 8.64 16.84
C LEU A 24 -25.27 7.42 17.54
N PRO A 25 -24.88 6.18 17.21
CA PRO A 25 -25.23 5.02 18.01
C PRO A 25 -24.47 5.04 19.33
N ASP A 26 -25.21 5.01 20.42
CA ASP A 26 -24.70 4.91 21.79
C ASP A 26 -23.67 3.78 21.94
N ALA A 27 -22.61 4.10 22.67
CA ALA A 27 -21.51 3.24 22.96
C ALA A 27 -21.88 2.25 24.08
N HIS A 28 -21.87 0.96 23.75
CA HIS A 28 -21.37 -0.08 24.63
C HIS A 28 -20.83 -1.22 23.76
N ASP A 29 -19.50 -1.25 23.60
CA ASP A 29 -18.64 -2.43 23.75
C ASP A 29 -17.24 -2.15 23.17
N ASN A 30 -16.24 -2.36 24.02
CA ASN A 30 -14.89 -1.82 23.93
C ASN A 30 -13.96 -2.61 23.00
N ASP A 31 -14.48 -3.22 21.93
CA ASP A 31 -13.67 -3.97 20.94
C ASP A 31 -14.14 -3.74 19.48
N SER A 32 -15.15 -2.91 19.28
CA SER A 32 -15.73 -2.62 17.95
C SER A 32 -15.02 -1.51 17.17
N GLY A 33 -14.01 -0.86 17.76
CA GLY A 33 -13.36 0.32 17.18
C GLY A 33 -12.57 0.01 15.90
N SER A 34 -11.83 -1.10 15.87
CA SER A 34 -10.98 -1.47 14.72
C SER A 34 -11.81 -1.95 13.53
N GLN A 35 -12.80 -2.81 13.77
CA GLN A 35 -13.70 -3.29 12.71
C GLN A 35 -14.64 -2.18 12.20
N ARG A 36 -15.13 -1.27 13.07
CA ARG A 36 -15.91 -0.11 12.63
C ARG A 36 -15.06 0.92 11.89
N ALA A 37 -13.83 1.18 12.32
CA ALA A 37 -12.94 2.10 11.61
C ALA A 37 -12.57 1.57 10.23
N SER A 38 -12.28 0.28 10.12
CA SER A 38 -12.08 -0.42 8.83
C SER A 38 -13.34 -0.35 7.95
N SER A 39 -14.52 -0.58 8.52
CA SER A 39 -15.80 -0.48 7.81
C SER A 39 -16.12 0.96 7.35
N ILE A 40 -15.80 1.97 8.15
CA ILE A 40 -15.99 3.38 7.80
C ILE A 40 -14.98 3.81 6.73
N ALA A 41 -13.72 3.39 6.84
CA ALA A 41 -12.70 3.65 5.83
C ALA A 41 -13.06 2.97 4.50
N ALA A 42 -13.49 1.71 4.54
CA ALA A 42 -13.98 0.97 3.37
C ALA A 42 -15.22 1.63 2.76
N SER A 43 -16.19 2.06 3.56
CA SER A 43 -17.39 2.75 3.08
C SER A 43 -17.08 4.13 2.46
N ARG A 44 -16.15 4.89 3.06
CA ARG A 44 -15.69 6.17 2.49
C ARG A 44 -14.90 5.96 1.21
N LEU A 45 -14.11 4.90 1.14
CA LEU A 45 -13.42 4.49 -0.08
C LEU A 45 -14.43 4.11 -1.16
N GLU A 46 -15.45 3.30 -0.85
CA GLU A 46 -16.54 2.97 -1.79
C GLU A 46 -17.32 4.20 -2.27
N GLN A 47 -17.55 5.18 -1.39
CA GLN A 47 -18.23 6.43 -1.76
C GLN A 47 -17.36 7.30 -2.66
N ALA A 48 -16.08 7.50 -2.30
CA ALA A 48 -15.11 8.19 -3.15
C ALA A 48 -14.95 7.47 -4.50
N MET A 49 -15.00 6.13 -4.49
CA MET A 49 -14.97 5.30 -5.67
C MET A 49 -16.12 5.59 -6.62
N SER A 50 -17.36 5.60 -6.12
CA SER A 50 -18.55 5.85 -6.94
C SER A 50 -18.51 7.24 -7.62
N GLU A 51 -18.00 8.25 -6.92
CA GLU A 51 -17.86 9.60 -7.45
C GLU A 51 -16.78 9.69 -8.54
N ILE A 52 -15.68 8.95 -8.40
CA ILE A 52 -14.58 8.92 -9.37
C ILE A 52 -14.92 8.07 -10.60
N THR A 53 -15.62 6.94 -10.45
CA THR A 53 -16.00 6.08 -11.60
C THR A 53 -16.96 6.82 -12.54
N MET A 54 -17.83 7.68 -12.00
CA MET A 54 -18.70 8.55 -12.79
C MET A 54 -17.88 9.55 -13.64
N GLN A 55 -16.78 10.08 -13.10
CA GLN A 55 -15.88 11.00 -13.83
C GLN A 55 -15.01 10.28 -14.87
N SER A 56 -14.65 9.01 -14.67
CA SER A 56 -13.87 8.19 -15.60
C SER A 56 -14.52 8.03 -16.98
N THR A 57 -15.87 8.04 -17.04
CA THR A 57 -16.61 7.98 -18.32
C THR A 57 -16.61 9.29 -19.11
N ALA A 58 -16.17 10.40 -18.51
CA ALA A 58 -16.14 11.73 -19.11
C ALA A 58 -14.69 12.17 -19.34
N SER A 59 -14.17 11.91 -20.55
CA SER A 59 -12.98 12.52 -21.14
C SER A 59 -11.69 12.53 -20.28
N LYS A 60 -10.71 11.70 -20.65
CA LYS A 60 -9.35 11.66 -20.07
C LYS A 60 -8.54 12.95 -20.37
N GLN A 61 -8.98 14.09 -19.84
CA GLN A 61 -8.28 15.37 -19.88
C GLN A 61 -8.32 16.02 -18.49
N GLY A 62 -7.71 15.35 -17.52
CA GLY A 62 -7.30 15.95 -16.25
C GLY A 62 -5.78 16.20 -16.26
N PRO A 63 -5.26 17.15 -15.46
CA PRO A 63 -3.82 17.29 -15.24
C PRO A 63 -3.22 15.92 -14.90
N MET A 64 -2.19 15.49 -15.63
CA MET A 64 -1.51 14.20 -15.43
C MET A 64 -1.19 13.92 -13.95
N GLN A 65 -0.86 14.99 -13.21
CA GLN A 65 -0.60 14.96 -11.78
C GLN A 65 -1.75 14.36 -10.95
N LEU A 66 -3.01 14.68 -11.26
CA LEU A 66 -4.15 14.12 -10.54
C LEU A 66 -4.24 12.60 -10.71
N TRP A 67 -4.02 12.12 -11.94
CA TRP A 67 -4.06 10.69 -12.23
C TRP A 67 -2.91 9.95 -11.57
N THR A 68 -1.69 10.52 -11.59
CA THR A 68 -0.53 9.93 -10.90
C THR A 68 -0.68 9.93 -9.39
N THR A 69 -1.28 10.98 -8.79
CA THR A 69 -1.57 10.99 -7.36
C THR A 69 -2.66 9.99 -7.02
N LEU A 70 -3.69 9.86 -7.86
CA LEU A 70 -4.75 8.87 -7.67
C LEU A 70 -4.21 7.43 -7.75
N GLU A 71 -3.33 7.14 -8.71
CA GLU A 71 -2.59 5.86 -8.77
C GLU A 71 -1.85 5.60 -7.46
N GLN A 72 -1.07 6.57 -6.98
CA GLN A 72 -0.32 6.43 -5.73
C GLN A 72 -1.25 6.14 -4.53
N ILE A 73 -2.38 6.82 -4.42
CA ILE A 73 -3.37 6.58 -3.36
C ILE A 73 -3.90 5.15 -3.43
N TRP A 74 -4.24 4.65 -4.62
CA TRP A 74 -4.68 3.26 -4.80
C TRP A 74 -3.63 2.26 -4.36
N LEU A 75 -2.37 2.46 -4.74
CA LEU A 75 -1.29 1.55 -4.38
C LEU A 75 -0.98 1.59 -2.87
N GLN A 76 -1.05 2.76 -2.23
CA GLN A 76 -0.91 2.89 -0.78
C GLN A 76 -2.07 2.21 -0.04
N ALA A 77 -3.30 2.35 -0.52
CA ALA A 77 -4.43 1.62 0.06
C ALA A 77 -4.28 0.10 -0.10
N ALA A 78 -3.83 -0.36 -1.28
CA ALA A 78 -3.55 -1.76 -1.52
C ALA A 78 -2.50 -2.32 -0.55
N GLU A 79 -1.42 -1.58 -0.31
CA GLU A 79 -0.37 -1.96 0.64
C GLU A 79 -0.92 -2.17 2.06
N VAL A 80 -1.74 -1.25 2.54
CA VAL A 80 -2.40 -1.37 3.86
C VAL A 80 -3.35 -2.57 3.92
N PHE A 81 -4.11 -2.83 2.85
CA PHE A 81 -4.97 -4.02 2.80
C PHE A 81 -4.18 -5.33 2.76
N MET A 82 -3.03 -5.36 2.09
CA MET A 82 -2.13 -6.51 2.08
C MET A 82 -1.57 -6.81 3.47
N GLU A 83 -1.16 -5.77 4.22
CA GLU A 83 -0.72 -5.93 5.62
C GLU A 83 -1.82 -6.51 6.52
N GLN A 84 -3.09 -6.16 6.25
CA GLN A 84 -4.26 -6.70 6.94
C GLN A 84 -4.71 -8.09 6.44
N GLN A 85 -4.01 -8.67 5.46
CA GLN A 85 -4.39 -9.92 4.77
C GLN A 85 -5.74 -9.88 4.03
N HIS A 86 -6.27 -8.68 3.78
CA HIS A 86 -7.47 -8.45 2.98
C HIS A 86 -7.12 -8.46 1.48
N LEU A 87 -6.79 -9.65 0.97
CA LEU A 87 -6.23 -9.81 -0.39
C LEU A 87 -7.21 -9.46 -1.51
N LYS A 88 -8.52 -9.56 -1.27
CA LYS A 88 -9.54 -9.23 -2.28
C LYS A 88 -9.62 -7.72 -2.50
N GLU A 89 -9.64 -6.97 -1.41
CA GLU A 89 -9.66 -5.51 -1.38
C GLU A 89 -8.35 -4.95 -1.94
N ALA A 90 -7.21 -5.55 -1.59
CA ALA A 90 -5.92 -5.22 -2.18
C ALA A 90 -5.91 -5.43 -3.71
N SER A 91 -6.41 -6.59 -4.18
CA SER A 91 -6.53 -6.89 -5.61
C SER A 91 -7.38 -5.86 -6.35
N PHE A 92 -8.50 -5.45 -5.75
CA PHE A 92 -9.36 -4.41 -6.30
C PHE A 92 -8.63 -3.07 -6.41
N CYS A 93 -7.96 -2.62 -5.36
CA CYS A 93 -7.19 -1.37 -5.37
C CYS A 93 -6.10 -1.38 -6.45
N ILE A 94 -5.38 -2.49 -6.59
CA ILE A 94 -4.34 -2.66 -7.62
C ILE A 94 -4.96 -2.64 -9.03
N GLN A 95 -6.13 -3.24 -9.22
CA GLN A 95 -6.85 -3.22 -10.50
C GLN A 95 -7.28 -1.81 -10.90
N GLU A 96 -7.74 -1.00 -9.94
CA GLU A 96 -8.09 0.40 -10.19
C GLU A 96 -6.85 1.23 -10.55
N ALA A 97 -5.73 1.04 -9.85
CA ALA A 97 -4.46 1.66 -10.25
C ALA A 97 -4.01 1.24 -11.66
N ALA A 98 -4.17 -0.04 -12.00
CA ALA A 98 -3.85 -0.57 -13.33
C ALA A 98 -4.77 -0.02 -14.43
N SER A 99 -6.01 0.37 -14.11
CA SER A 99 -6.92 1.00 -15.07
C SER A 99 -6.44 2.39 -15.50
N LEU A 100 -5.70 3.08 -14.61
CA LEU A 100 -5.08 4.36 -14.87
C LEU A 100 -3.76 4.18 -15.63
N PHE A 101 -2.85 3.37 -15.09
CA PHE A 101 -1.51 3.14 -15.64
C PHE A 101 -1.15 1.64 -15.64
N PRO A 102 -1.56 0.88 -16.66
CA PRO A 102 -1.39 -0.58 -16.68
C PRO A 102 0.08 -1.03 -16.76
N THR A 103 0.95 -0.19 -17.31
CA THR A 103 2.39 -0.46 -17.50
C THR A 103 3.26 0.26 -16.48
N SER A 104 2.68 0.82 -15.40
CA SER A 104 3.46 1.46 -14.34
C SER A 104 4.26 0.41 -13.58
N HIS A 105 5.55 0.68 -13.35
CA HIS A 105 6.41 -0.21 -12.56
C HIS A 105 5.87 -0.41 -11.14
N ALA A 106 5.20 0.60 -10.56
CA ALA A 106 4.62 0.52 -9.23
C ALA A 106 3.40 -0.41 -9.19
N VAL A 107 2.54 -0.36 -10.21
CA VAL A 107 1.40 -1.28 -10.38
C VAL A 107 1.90 -2.71 -10.57
N LEU A 108 2.87 -2.93 -11.48
CA LEU A 108 3.44 -4.25 -11.74
C LEU A 108 4.11 -4.83 -10.47
N TYR A 109 4.83 -4.00 -9.72
CA TYR A 109 5.40 -4.35 -8.43
C TYR A 109 4.32 -4.80 -7.42
N MET A 110 3.25 -4.03 -7.25
CA MET A 110 2.18 -4.39 -6.32
C MET A 110 1.43 -5.67 -6.74
N ARG A 111 1.22 -5.89 -8.04
CA ARG A 111 0.70 -7.17 -8.57
C ARG A 111 1.64 -8.33 -8.24
N GLY A 112 2.95 -8.13 -8.41
CA GLY A 112 3.97 -9.13 -8.07
C GLY A 112 3.94 -9.51 -6.58
N ARG A 113 3.82 -8.51 -5.70
CA ARG A 113 3.66 -8.76 -4.25
C ARG A 113 2.38 -9.53 -3.94
N LEU A 114 1.26 -9.17 -4.57
CA LEU A 114 -0.01 -9.86 -4.36
C LEU A 114 0.08 -11.32 -4.83
N ALA A 115 0.71 -11.58 -5.98
CA ALA A 115 0.96 -12.93 -6.47
C ALA A 115 1.85 -13.73 -5.51
N GLU A 116 2.85 -13.09 -4.90
CA GLU A 116 3.71 -13.72 -3.88
C GLU A 116 2.92 -14.11 -2.63
N MET A 117 2.01 -13.24 -2.15
CA MET A 117 1.12 -13.55 -1.02
C MET A 117 0.12 -14.67 -1.34
N ASN A 118 -0.31 -14.78 -2.60
CA ASN A 118 -1.15 -15.88 -3.08
C ASN A 118 -0.37 -17.19 -3.29
N GLY A 119 0.96 -17.18 -3.15
CA GLY A 119 1.83 -18.35 -3.35
C GLY A 119 2.25 -18.62 -4.80
N SER A 120 1.83 -17.77 -5.75
CA SER A 120 2.18 -17.88 -7.17
C SER A 120 3.57 -17.29 -7.46
N LEU A 121 4.63 -17.97 -7.00
CA LEU A 121 6.01 -17.45 -7.07
C LEU A 121 6.54 -17.23 -8.50
N GLU A 122 6.20 -18.09 -9.47
CA GLU A 122 6.63 -17.90 -10.87
C GLU A 122 5.91 -16.73 -11.54
N GLU A 123 4.64 -16.47 -11.19
CA GLU A 123 3.91 -15.28 -11.65
C GLU A 123 4.50 -14.00 -11.04
N ALA A 124 4.79 -14.02 -9.73
CA ALA A 124 5.45 -12.91 -9.04
C ALA A 124 6.80 -12.57 -9.70
N LYS A 125 7.60 -13.59 -10.03
CA LYS A 125 8.85 -13.43 -10.76
C LYS A 125 8.65 -12.71 -12.10
N GLN A 126 7.67 -13.15 -12.91
CA GLN A 126 7.39 -12.52 -14.21
C GLN A 126 6.98 -11.06 -14.06
N LEU A 127 6.10 -10.76 -13.09
CA LEU A 127 5.65 -9.39 -12.82
C LEU A 127 6.79 -8.49 -12.35
N TYR A 128 7.70 -8.99 -11.52
CA TYR A 128 8.89 -8.24 -11.11
C TYR A 128 9.90 -8.05 -12.26
N ASP A 129 10.10 -9.06 -13.11
CA ASP A 129 10.92 -8.91 -14.32
C ASP A 129 10.34 -7.82 -15.23
N GLU A 130 9.03 -7.82 -15.48
CA GLU A 130 8.33 -6.76 -16.23
C GLU A 130 8.49 -5.39 -15.57
N ALA A 131 8.31 -5.30 -14.25
CA ALA A 131 8.48 -4.06 -13.50
C ALA A 131 9.92 -3.50 -13.63
N LEU A 132 10.94 -4.37 -13.64
CA LEU A 132 12.34 -3.99 -13.86
C LEU A 132 12.62 -3.59 -15.32
N THR A 133 11.89 -4.12 -16.31
CA THR A 133 12.02 -3.61 -17.68
C THR A 133 11.57 -2.15 -17.81
N VAL A 134 10.58 -1.74 -17.00
CA VAL A 134 10.06 -0.37 -16.95
C VAL A 134 10.94 0.53 -16.06
N ASN A 135 11.38 0.03 -14.89
CA ASN A 135 12.28 0.73 -13.98
C ASN A 135 13.48 -0.16 -13.60
N PRO A 136 14.58 -0.12 -14.40
CA PRO A 136 15.77 -0.94 -14.15
C PRO A 136 16.49 -0.62 -12.84
N SER A 137 16.27 0.57 -12.27
CA SER A 137 16.85 1.03 -11.01
C SER A 137 15.96 0.78 -9.78
N GLY A 138 14.88 0.03 -9.93
CA GLY A 138 13.92 -0.24 -8.84
C GLY A 138 14.47 -1.19 -7.79
N VAL A 139 15.24 -0.68 -6.82
CA VAL A 139 15.90 -1.47 -5.75
C VAL A 139 14.92 -2.35 -4.97
N GLU A 140 13.73 -1.83 -4.66
CA GLU A 140 12.72 -2.58 -3.94
C GLU A 140 12.15 -3.75 -4.78
N ILE A 141 12.02 -3.56 -6.09
CA ILE A 141 11.61 -4.61 -7.04
C ILE A 141 12.72 -5.67 -7.14
N MET A 142 13.98 -5.26 -7.25
CA MET A 142 15.13 -6.16 -7.28
C MET A 142 15.22 -6.98 -5.99
N ASN A 143 14.95 -6.36 -4.84
CA ASN A 143 14.92 -7.02 -3.55
C ASN A 143 13.86 -8.14 -3.50
N CYS A 144 12.62 -7.81 -3.88
CA CYS A 144 11.53 -8.79 -3.94
C CYS A 144 11.80 -9.90 -4.96
N LEU A 145 12.33 -9.58 -6.14
CA LEU A 145 12.75 -10.57 -7.14
C LEU A 145 13.84 -11.49 -6.59
N GLY A 146 14.83 -10.95 -5.88
CA GLY A 146 15.88 -11.73 -5.23
C GLY A 146 15.32 -12.74 -4.22
N LEU A 147 14.39 -12.31 -3.37
CA LEU A 147 13.70 -13.18 -2.42
C LEU A 147 12.87 -14.27 -3.11
N VAL A 148 12.10 -13.92 -4.14
CA VAL A 148 11.32 -14.89 -4.93
C VAL A 148 12.24 -15.91 -5.61
N LEU A 149 13.35 -15.46 -6.21
CA LEU A 149 14.34 -16.35 -6.81
C LEU A 149 14.98 -17.29 -5.78
N ASN A 150 15.22 -16.82 -4.56
CA ASN A 150 15.72 -17.66 -3.47
C ASN A 150 14.69 -18.74 -3.09
N LYS A 151 13.41 -18.36 -2.94
CA LYS A 151 12.30 -19.30 -2.66
C LYS A 151 12.13 -20.34 -3.77
N LEU A 152 12.35 -19.95 -5.03
CA LEU A 152 12.36 -20.84 -6.20
C LEU A 152 13.63 -21.71 -6.30
N GLY A 153 14.59 -21.58 -5.37
CA GLY A 153 15.84 -22.34 -5.35
C GLY A 153 16.92 -21.82 -6.32
N ARG A 154 16.67 -20.72 -7.03
CA ARG A 154 17.58 -20.11 -8.01
C ARG A 154 18.58 -19.16 -7.32
N ARG A 155 19.29 -19.68 -6.31
CA ARG A 155 20.14 -18.91 -5.38
C ARG A 155 21.24 -18.08 -6.05
N ASN A 156 21.84 -18.59 -7.12
CA ASN A 156 22.89 -17.87 -7.85
C ASN A 156 22.34 -16.63 -8.57
N LEU A 157 21.12 -16.71 -9.11
CA LEU A 157 20.46 -15.56 -9.73
C LEU A 157 19.98 -14.57 -8.68
N ALA A 158 19.42 -15.06 -7.58
CA ALA A 158 19.03 -14.23 -6.43
C ALA A 158 20.20 -13.38 -5.92
N GLN A 159 21.37 -14.00 -5.75
CA GLN A 159 22.58 -13.29 -5.31
C GLN A 159 22.97 -12.18 -6.29
N LYS A 160 22.96 -12.45 -7.60
CA LYS A 160 23.31 -11.43 -8.61
C LYS A 160 22.35 -10.25 -8.58
N VAL A 161 21.04 -10.50 -8.59
CA VAL A 161 20.02 -9.45 -8.54
C VAL A 161 20.16 -8.60 -7.28
N LEU A 162 20.43 -9.22 -6.12
CA LEU A 162 20.62 -8.49 -4.86
C LEU A 162 21.95 -7.73 -4.80
N GLN A 163 23.01 -8.25 -5.42
CA GLN A 163 24.26 -7.50 -5.60
C GLN A 163 24.06 -6.27 -6.47
N ASP A 164 23.31 -6.40 -7.57
CA ASP A 164 22.96 -5.28 -8.43
C ASP A 164 22.10 -4.26 -7.65
N ALA A 165 21.17 -4.71 -6.80
CA ALA A 165 20.34 -3.83 -5.97
C ALA A 165 21.17 -2.99 -4.99
N VAL A 166 22.17 -3.61 -4.36
CA VAL A 166 23.12 -2.94 -3.46
C VAL A 166 24.05 -1.99 -4.24
N GLN A 167 24.41 -2.31 -5.48
CA GLN A 167 25.18 -1.39 -6.32
C GLN A 167 24.38 -0.15 -6.72
N VAL A 168 23.09 -0.32 -7.03
CA VAL A 168 22.19 0.80 -7.35
C VAL A 168 21.95 1.67 -6.11
N GLN A 169 21.71 1.06 -4.96
CA GLN A 169 21.51 1.78 -3.69
C GLN A 169 22.22 1.08 -2.54
N SER A 170 23.44 1.53 -2.28
CA SER A 170 24.29 1.00 -1.19
C SER A 170 23.74 1.27 0.20
N THR A 171 22.78 2.19 0.34
CA THR A 171 22.14 2.54 1.61
C THR A 171 20.90 1.71 1.94
N SER A 172 20.50 0.79 1.06
CA SER A 172 19.30 -0.05 1.27
C SER A 172 19.58 -1.19 2.24
N HIS A 173 19.25 -1.02 3.53
CA HIS A 173 19.39 -2.07 4.54
C HIS A 173 18.60 -3.34 4.17
N LYS A 174 17.40 -3.19 3.57
CA LYS A 174 16.59 -4.33 3.10
C LYS A 174 17.34 -5.19 2.08
N ALA A 175 18.00 -4.56 1.10
CA ALA A 175 18.76 -5.27 0.06
C ALA A 175 19.98 -6.00 0.63
N TRP A 176 20.71 -5.36 1.57
CA TRP A 176 21.81 -6.01 2.28
C TRP A 176 21.36 -7.21 3.12
N ASN A 177 20.25 -7.07 3.83
CA ASN A 177 19.67 -8.17 4.62
C ASN A 177 19.27 -9.35 3.72
N SER A 178 18.55 -9.10 2.62
CA SER A 178 18.18 -10.16 1.68
C SER A 178 19.40 -10.80 1.00
N LEU A 179 20.45 -10.02 0.70
CA LEU A 179 21.71 -10.57 0.19
C LEU A 179 22.37 -11.50 1.22
N GLY A 180 22.41 -11.10 2.48
CA GLY A 180 22.89 -11.92 3.60
C GLY A 180 22.12 -13.23 3.73
N GLU A 181 20.79 -13.19 3.64
CA GLU A 181 19.93 -14.38 3.66
C GLU A 181 20.29 -15.37 2.53
N VAL A 182 20.42 -14.87 1.31
CA VAL A 182 20.81 -15.70 0.15
C VAL A 182 22.21 -16.29 0.33
N LEU A 183 23.18 -15.51 0.82
CA LEU A 183 24.55 -15.97 1.06
C LEU A 183 24.61 -17.03 2.16
N HIS A 184 23.82 -16.87 3.23
CA HIS A 184 23.71 -17.84 4.31
C HIS A 184 23.17 -19.18 3.80
N VAL A 185 22.10 -19.16 3.00
CA VAL A 185 21.53 -20.37 2.39
C VAL A 185 22.51 -21.04 1.42
N GLN A 186 23.44 -20.28 0.81
CA GLN A 186 24.53 -20.83 0.00
C GLN A 186 25.72 -21.38 0.82
N GLY A 187 25.72 -21.23 2.15
CA GLY A 187 26.81 -21.65 3.04
C GLY A 187 27.97 -20.65 3.16
N LYS A 188 27.84 -19.45 2.58
CA LYS A 188 28.84 -18.37 2.65
C LYS A 188 28.62 -17.53 3.92
N ASN A 189 28.81 -18.16 5.08
CA ASN A 189 28.43 -17.57 6.36
C ASN A 189 29.21 -16.29 6.72
N GLU A 190 30.50 -16.24 6.42
CA GLU A 190 31.34 -15.05 6.70
C GLU A 190 30.81 -13.81 5.96
N ALA A 191 30.61 -13.92 4.65
CA ALA A 191 30.06 -12.85 3.83
C ALA A 191 28.61 -12.49 4.21
N ALA A 192 27.82 -13.48 4.66
CA ALA A 192 26.46 -13.24 5.15
C ALA A 192 26.48 -12.38 6.44
N VAL A 193 27.37 -12.68 7.39
CA VAL A 193 27.53 -11.89 8.62
C VAL A 193 27.91 -10.44 8.28
N GLU A 194 28.85 -10.23 7.35
CA GLU A 194 29.19 -8.86 6.90
C GLU A 194 27.96 -8.14 6.33
N CYS A 195 27.16 -8.80 5.51
CA CYS A 195 25.93 -8.22 4.95
C CYS A 195 24.88 -7.89 6.02
N PHE A 196 24.76 -8.71 7.07
CA PHE A 196 23.83 -8.41 8.17
C PHE A 196 24.31 -7.26 9.03
N LEU A 197 25.62 -7.17 9.29
CA LEU A 197 26.20 -6.04 10.03
C LEU A 197 26.00 -4.72 9.27
N THR A 198 26.26 -4.70 7.96
CA THR A 198 26.01 -3.51 7.14
C THR A 198 24.53 -3.14 7.10
N ALA A 199 23.63 -4.13 7.03
CA ALA A 199 22.19 -3.89 7.10
C ALA A 199 21.78 -3.21 8.43
N LEU A 200 22.29 -3.68 9.57
CA LEU A 200 22.00 -3.11 10.89
C LEU A 200 22.50 -1.66 11.02
N ASP A 201 23.72 -1.41 10.57
CA ASP A 201 24.29 -0.06 10.58
C ASP A 201 23.43 0.91 9.75
N LEU A 202 22.99 0.47 8.57
CA LEU A 202 22.16 1.27 7.69
C LEU A 202 20.73 1.47 8.22
N GLU A 203 20.12 0.45 8.83
CA GLU A 203 18.77 0.54 9.42
C GLU A 203 18.74 1.59 10.53
N SER A 204 19.77 1.65 11.38
CA SER A 204 19.88 2.66 12.46
C SER A 204 19.84 4.10 11.96
N SER A 205 20.22 4.32 10.70
CA SER A 205 20.26 5.62 10.03
C SER A 205 19.16 5.80 8.97
N SER A 206 18.27 4.81 8.82
CA SER A 206 17.27 4.81 7.75
C SER A 206 16.09 5.73 8.07
N PRO A 207 15.74 6.69 7.20
CA PRO A 207 14.53 7.48 7.39
C PRO A 207 13.28 6.65 7.07
N VAL A 208 12.12 7.06 7.61
CA VAL A 208 10.82 6.44 7.29
C VAL A 208 10.48 6.61 5.81
N ILE A 209 10.80 7.77 5.25
CA ILE A 209 10.64 8.10 3.82
C ILE A 209 12.01 8.53 3.29
N PRO A 210 12.44 8.07 2.10
CA PRO A 210 13.70 8.48 1.51
C PRO A 210 13.82 10.01 1.41
N PHE A 211 14.97 10.56 1.79
CA PHE A 211 15.23 12.01 1.69
C PHE A 211 15.15 12.54 0.26
N THR A 212 15.20 11.66 -0.74
CA THR A 212 15.05 11.97 -2.17
C THR A 212 13.64 12.44 -2.55
N VAL A 213 12.65 12.26 -1.67
CA VAL A 213 11.26 12.71 -1.90
C VAL A 213 11.13 14.23 -1.83
N ILE A 214 12.01 14.91 -1.08
CA ILE A 214 11.99 16.36 -0.99
C ILE A 214 12.61 16.93 -2.29
N PRO A 215 11.86 17.69 -3.11
CA PRO A 215 12.39 18.25 -4.33
C PRO A 215 13.53 19.23 -3.99
N ARG A 216 14.68 19.02 -4.64
CA ARG A 216 15.81 19.96 -4.54
C ARG A 216 15.52 21.14 -5.45
N GLU A 217 14.79 22.12 -4.95
CA GLU A 217 14.61 23.40 -5.64
C GLU A 217 15.87 24.27 -5.42
N LEU A 218 16.39 24.84 -6.52
CA LEU A 218 17.49 25.82 -6.53
C LEU A 218 16.93 27.24 -6.59
#